data_AF-A0A847MA35-F1
#
_entry.id   AF-A0A847MA35-F1
#
_cell.length_a   1.000
_cell.length_b   1.000
_cell.length_c   1.000
_cell.angle_alpha   90.00
_cell.angle_beta   90.00
_cell.angle_gamma   90.00
#
_symmetry.space_group_name_H-M   'P 1'
#
loop_
_entity.id
_entity.type
_entity.pdbx_description
1 polymer ?
#
loop_
_entity_poly.entity_id
_entity_poly.type
_entity_poly.pdbx_seq_one_letter_code
_entity_poly.pdbx_strand_id
1 'polypeptide(L)'
;MVLQQDQEFVAQDWPHKPGERKVRMWVEEPSGSVNRDTGLMLVLHNWGGVYDEPHYVQWCQSFAERYNVIATSVNYLQSGDDWKLNRQWPYDHGYLQAMDCIGALYHIYTQLHQAGREFNQHRIYAMGVSGGGNVTQMVMKLAPHTFACGVDICGMPGLTDGIAYGTGEYGSHLNAEYSRNPADANFLSPDMQQIRDFGNLEHCRMLHEANPGLKIVIIHGVDDLSCPVVHKITQFRNMVDAGIDVDGHFLTEFDVDGVAVTGTGHSIGDRQQLVVKYADVYLNPGSPMMKTTAGQCDFAREGTFRYPTANGSYVLDFCGYPTVEFLPAVE
;
A
#
# COMPACT_ATOMS: atom_id res chain seq x y z
N MET A 1 6.49 -9.46 24.64
CA MET A 1 6.19 -8.33 23.76
C MET A 1 7.32 -7.33 23.87
N VAL A 2 8.01 -7.05 22.76
CA VAL A 2 9.13 -6.08 22.69
C VAL A 2 8.60 -4.68 22.37
N LEU A 3 7.63 -4.61 21.47
CA LEU A 3 7.01 -3.36 21.00
C LEU A 3 5.72 -3.07 21.78
N GLN A 4 5.35 -1.80 21.91
CA GLN A 4 4.03 -1.42 22.40
C GLN A 4 2.98 -1.69 21.30
N GLN A 5 1.76 -2.07 21.66
CA GLN A 5 0.72 -2.35 20.64
C GLN A 5 0.21 -1.06 20.00
N ASP A 6 -0.34 -0.15 20.80
CA ASP A 6 -0.80 1.15 20.32
C ASP A 6 0.35 2.17 20.39
N GLN A 7 0.70 2.74 19.24
CA GLN A 7 1.84 3.64 19.09
C GLN A 7 1.47 4.86 18.27
N GLU A 8 2.25 5.93 18.43
CA GLU A 8 2.17 7.16 17.64
C GLU A 8 3.56 7.60 17.20
N PHE A 9 3.68 8.08 15.97
CA PHE A 9 4.90 8.70 15.46
C PHE A 9 4.60 9.96 14.64
N VAL A 10 5.63 10.81 14.49
CA VAL A 10 5.55 12.00 13.64
C VAL A 10 5.84 11.60 12.19
N ALA A 11 4.93 11.97 11.30
CA ALA A 11 5.02 11.71 9.87
C ALA A 11 5.41 12.96 9.07
N GLN A 12 5.69 12.76 7.78
CA GLN A 12 5.99 13.84 6.84
C GLN A 12 4.83 14.86 6.79
N ASP A 13 5.20 16.14 6.70
CA ASP A 13 4.26 17.26 6.56
C ASP A 13 3.33 17.11 5.34
N TRP A 14 2.12 17.66 5.42
CA TRP A 14 1.17 17.68 4.32
C TRP A 14 0.98 19.09 3.78
N PRO A 15 1.34 19.36 2.50
CA PRO A 15 1.25 20.71 1.95
C PRO A 15 -0.13 21.39 2.04
N HIS A 16 -1.23 20.62 2.01
CA HIS A 16 -2.58 21.20 2.16
C HIS A 16 -2.92 21.59 3.60
N LYS A 17 -2.23 21.03 4.60
CA LYS A 17 -2.40 21.37 6.02
C LYS A 17 -1.03 21.31 6.73
N PRO A 18 -0.18 22.33 6.52
CA PRO A 18 1.17 22.33 7.08
C PRO A 18 1.18 22.24 8.60
N GLY A 19 2.08 21.44 9.15
CA GLY A 19 2.28 21.26 10.58
C GLY A 19 2.66 19.82 10.95
N GLU A 20 2.93 19.60 12.24
CA GLU A 20 3.23 18.26 12.73
C GLU A 20 2.05 17.33 12.48
N ARG A 21 2.31 16.20 11.81
CA ARG A 21 1.35 15.14 11.58
C ARG A 21 1.67 13.95 12.47
N LYS A 22 0.75 13.61 13.35
CA LYS A 22 0.82 12.42 14.20
C LYS A 22 0.05 11.28 13.57
N VAL A 23 0.71 10.15 13.38
CA VAL A 23 0.14 8.94 12.82
C VAL A 23 0.10 7.87 13.90
N ARG A 24 -1.08 7.28 14.11
CA ARG A 24 -1.29 6.18 15.06
C ARG A 24 -1.21 4.84 14.35
N MET A 25 -0.73 3.82 15.06
CA MET A 25 -0.66 2.46 14.55
C MET A 25 -0.89 1.43 15.64
N TRP A 26 -1.32 0.24 15.22
CA TRP A 26 -1.53 -0.93 16.06
C TRP A 26 -0.56 -1.99 15.61
N VAL A 27 0.27 -2.47 16.52
CA VAL A 27 1.33 -3.45 16.27
C VAL A 27 1.01 -4.74 17.00
N GLU A 28 1.10 -5.86 16.30
CA GLU A 28 0.94 -7.19 16.85
C GLU A 28 2.19 -8.03 16.56
N GLU A 29 2.81 -8.56 17.60
CA GLU A 29 3.91 -9.52 17.49
C GLU A 29 3.34 -10.94 17.41
N PRO A 30 4.04 -11.90 16.77
CA PRO A 30 3.67 -13.30 16.90
C PRO A 30 3.82 -13.75 18.37
N SER A 31 3.09 -14.78 18.78
CA SER A 31 3.13 -15.36 20.12
C SER A 31 4.50 -15.93 20.50
N GLY A 32 5.27 -16.36 19.49
CA GLY A 32 6.67 -16.72 19.63
C GLY A 32 7.58 -15.51 19.88
N SER A 33 8.83 -15.75 20.29
CA SER A 33 9.79 -14.64 20.39
C SER A 33 10.17 -14.11 19.01
N VAL A 34 10.09 -12.79 18.80
CA VAL A 34 10.65 -12.11 17.62
C VAL A 34 12.12 -12.51 17.46
N ASN A 35 12.46 -12.99 16.27
CA ASN A 35 13.77 -13.54 15.93
C ASN A 35 14.09 -13.34 14.44
N ARG A 36 15.27 -13.80 13.99
CA ARG A 36 15.76 -13.68 12.60
C ARG A 36 14.83 -14.21 11.50
N ASP A 37 13.85 -15.04 11.83
CA ASP A 37 12.87 -15.57 10.88
C ASP A 37 11.58 -14.74 10.87
N THR A 38 11.40 -13.81 11.82
CA THR A 38 10.20 -12.98 11.96
C THR A 38 10.23 -11.83 10.95
N GLY A 39 9.23 -11.74 10.06
CA GLY A 39 9.12 -10.64 9.10
C GLY A 39 8.34 -9.43 9.62
N LEU A 40 7.99 -8.50 8.73
CA LEU A 40 7.07 -7.38 8.98
C LEU A 40 5.90 -7.44 8.00
N MET A 41 4.72 -6.97 8.39
CA MET A 41 3.56 -6.91 7.50
C MET A 41 2.66 -5.71 7.77
N LEU A 42 2.37 -4.93 6.72
CA LEU A 42 1.33 -3.90 6.75
C LEU A 42 -0.06 -4.53 6.54
N VAL A 43 -1.02 -4.14 7.36
CA VAL A 43 -2.44 -4.53 7.30
C VAL A 43 -3.29 -3.27 7.15
N LEU A 44 -3.62 -2.94 5.90
CA LEU A 44 -4.12 -1.62 5.54
C LEU A 44 -5.64 -1.62 5.37
N HIS A 45 -6.28 -0.73 6.13
CA HIS A 45 -7.73 -0.55 6.10
C HIS A 45 -8.22 0.09 4.80
N ASN A 46 -9.53 0.11 4.57
CA ASN A 46 -10.16 0.82 3.45
C ASN A 46 -10.17 2.34 3.67
N TRP A 47 -10.61 3.09 2.64
CA TRP A 47 -10.79 4.53 2.73
C TRP A 47 -11.68 4.90 3.93
N GLY A 48 -11.12 5.67 4.86
CA GLY A 48 -11.83 6.22 6.01
C GLY A 48 -12.06 5.22 7.14
N GLY A 49 -11.40 4.05 7.07
CA GLY A 49 -11.25 3.14 8.20
C GLY A 49 -10.30 3.70 9.26
N VAL A 50 -10.23 2.99 10.38
CA VAL A 50 -9.36 3.31 11.51
C VAL A 50 -8.55 2.06 11.88
N TYR A 51 -7.25 2.24 12.13
CA TYR A 51 -6.28 1.18 12.38
C TYR A 51 -6.61 0.16 13.49
N ASP A 52 -7.40 0.56 14.49
CA ASP A 52 -7.73 -0.23 15.67
C ASP A 52 -9.17 -0.79 15.64
N GLU A 53 -9.86 -0.71 14.49
CA GLU A 53 -11.15 -1.38 14.35
C GLU A 53 -10.99 -2.90 14.59
N PRO A 54 -11.96 -3.56 15.25
CA PRO A 54 -11.80 -4.94 15.71
C PRO A 54 -11.35 -5.94 14.65
N HIS A 55 -11.82 -5.82 13.41
CA HIS A 55 -11.39 -6.72 12.33
C HIS A 55 -9.94 -6.49 11.88
N TYR A 56 -9.42 -5.25 11.90
CA TYR A 56 -8.02 -5.01 11.55
C TYR A 56 -7.07 -5.52 12.64
N VAL A 57 -7.44 -5.34 13.91
CA VAL A 57 -6.72 -5.95 15.04
C VAL A 57 -6.73 -7.48 14.92
N GLN A 58 -7.88 -8.07 14.63
CA GLN A 58 -8.01 -9.52 14.43
C GLN A 58 -7.16 -10.02 13.24
N TRP A 59 -7.08 -9.27 12.15
CA TRP A 59 -6.22 -9.63 11.02
C TRP A 59 -4.75 -9.51 11.36
N CYS A 60 -4.33 -8.46 12.08
CA CYS A 60 -2.97 -8.34 12.58
C CYS A 60 -2.59 -9.55 13.42
N GLN A 61 -3.44 -9.96 14.37
CA GLN A 61 -3.23 -11.17 15.18
C GLN A 61 -3.13 -12.43 14.31
N SER A 62 -4.09 -12.62 13.40
CA SER A 62 -4.13 -13.81 12.56
C SER A 62 -2.90 -13.92 11.64
N PHE A 63 -2.47 -12.81 11.05
CA PHE A 63 -1.33 -12.79 10.15
C PHE A 63 0.01 -12.83 10.91
N ALA A 64 0.11 -12.20 12.07
CA ALA A 64 1.29 -12.30 12.92
C ALA A 64 1.60 -13.77 13.24
N GLU A 65 0.59 -14.51 13.70
CA GLU A 65 0.73 -15.95 13.97
C GLU A 65 1.00 -16.76 12.70
N ARG A 66 0.17 -16.58 11.67
CA ARG A 66 0.20 -17.45 10.49
C ARG A 66 1.49 -17.28 9.68
N TYR A 67 1.98 -16.06 9.57
CA TYR A 67 3.11 -15.72 8.71
C TYR A 67 4.41 -15.49 9.49
N ASN A 68 4.39 -15.59 10.83
CA ASN A 68 5.53 -15.25 11.68
C ASN A 68 6.07 -13.86 11.31
N VAL A 69 5.22 -12.86 11.47
CA VAL A 69 5.51 -11.45 11.16
C VAL A 69 5.07 -10.54 12.30
N ILE A 70 5.69 -9.39 12.44
CA ILE A 70 5.11 -8.28 13.20
C ILE A 70 4.12 -7.60 12.26
N ALA A 71 2.82 -7.73 12.55
CA ALA A 71 1.75 -7.16 11.75
C ALA A 71 1.36 -5.79 12.29
N THR A 72 1.18 -4.79 11.42
CA THR A 72 0.80 -3.44 11.83
C THR A 72 -0.30 -2.84 10.96
N SER A 73 -1.29 -2.21 11.60
CA SER A 73 -2.30 -1.38 10.95
C SER A 73 -2.07 0.09 11.29
N VAL A 74 -2.32 1.01 10.36
CA VAL A 74 -1.85 2.40 10.42
C VAL A 74 -2.96 3.38 10.05
N ASN A 75 -3.19 4.41 10.86
CA ASN A 75 -4.03 5.56 10.52
C ASN A 75 -3.26 6.51 9.59
N TYR A 76 -3.15 6.14 8.32
CA TYR A 76 -2.53 7.00 7.32
C TYR A 76 -3.39 8.23 6.99
N LEU A 77 -2.88 9.17 6.19
CA LEU A 77 -3.56 10.41 5.82
C LEU A 77 -5.00 10.14 5.38
N GLN A 78 -5.94 10.93 5.90
CA GLN A 78 -7.38 10.80 5.62
C GLN A 78 -8.04 9.50 6.13
N SER A 79 -7.48 8.88 7.17
CA SER A 79 -8.15 7.86 7.99
C SER A 79 -9.21 8.46 8.92
N GLY A 80 -10.17 7.64 9.33
CA GLY A 80 -11.22 8.01 10.29
C GLY A 80 -12.20 9.10 9.83
N ASP A 81 -13.01 9.55 10.79
CA ASP A 81 -14.17 10.42 10.52
C ASP A 81 -13.79 11.89 10.31
N ASP A 82 -12.65 12.35 10.82
CA ASP A 82 -12.18 13.73 10.65
C ASP A 82 -12.05 14.09 9.17
N TRP A 83 -11.64 13.13 8.32
CA TRP A 83 -11.67 13.28 6.88
C TRP A 83 -13.11 13.34 6.32
N LYS A 84 -13.96 12.37 6.70
CA LYS A 84 -15.34 12.29 6.18
C LYS A 84 -16.14 13.56 6.46
N LEU A 85 -15.89 14.18 7.62
CA LEU A 85 -16.56 15.37 8.09
C LEU A 85 -15.96 16.67 7.52
N ASN A 86 -14.70 16.64 7.06
CA ASN A 86 -13.98 17.80 6.54
C ASN A 86 -13.34 17.52 5.17
N ARG A 87 -14.16 17.18 4.17
CA ARG A 87 -13.77 16.99 2.75
C ARG A 87 -13.38 18.31 2.06
N GLN A 88 -12.36 18.97 2.58
CA GLN A 88 -11.86 20.23 2.04
C GLN A 88 -10.82 20.02 0.94
N TRP A 89 -10.08 18.92 1.01
CA TRP A 89 -8.92 18.63 0.16
C TRP A 89 -9.18 17.37 -0.66
N PRO A 90 -8.55 17.21 -1.83
CA PRO A 90 -8.69 15.99 -2.62
C PRO A 90 -8.23 14.77 -1.83
N TYR A 91 -8.78 13.61 -2.15
CA TYR A 91 -8.26 12.36 -1.64
C TYR A 91 -6.83 12.14 -2.16
N ASP A 92 -5.88 11.91 -1.25
CA ASP A 92 -4.46 11.86 -1.58
C ASP A 92 -4.09 10.71 -2.52
N HIS A 93 -4.90 9.66 -2.57
CA HIS A 93 -4.77 8.53 -3.49
C HIS A 93 -3.41 7.85 -3.43
N GLY A 94 -3.01 7.46 -2.21
CA GLY A 94 -1.87 6.60 -1.98
C GLY A 94 -0.49 7.29 -2.00
N TYR A 95 -0.40 8.61 -2.08
CA TYR A 95 0.89 9.31 -2.08
C TYR A 95 1.47 9.45 -0.67
N LEU A 96 1.03 10.43 0.12
CA LEU A 96 1.41 10.55 1.53
C LEU A 96 0.81 9.45 2.40
N GLN A 97 -0.33 8.86 1.99
CA GLN A 97 -0.90 7.70 2.68
C GLN A 97 0.08 6.52 2.74
N ALA A 98 0.76 6.23 1.62
CA ALA A 98 1.78 5.20 1.58
C ALA A 98 3.02 5.61 2.38
N MET A 99 3.41 6.89 2.35
CA MET A 99 4.53 7.36 3.17
C MET A 99 4.28 7.24 4.67
N ASP A 100 3.05 7.47 5.14
CA ASP A 100 2.69 7.22 6.54
C ASP A 100 2.87 5.74 6.90
N CYS A 101 2.48 4.82 6.00
CA CYS A 101 2.66 3.39 6.20
C CYS A 101 4.13 2.95 6.16
N ILE A 102 4.92 3.52 5.24
CA ILE A 102 6.39 3.31 5.17
C ILE A 102 7.05 3.86 6.44
N GLY A 103 6.59 5.02 6.93
CA GLY A 103 7.03 5.61 8.19
C GLY A 103 6.73 4.74 9.40
N ALA A 104 5.58 4.06 9.44
CA ALA A 104 5.25 3.09 10.47
C ALA A 104 6.22 1.89 10.46
N LEU A 105 6.54 1.35 9.28
CA LEU A 105 7.55 0.30 9.15
C LEU A 105 8.93 0.78 9.59
N TYR A 106 9.34 1.99 9.21
CA TYR A 106 10.61 2.58 9.63
C TYR A 106 10.66 2.79 11.16
N HIS A 107 9.54 3.17 11.78
CA HIS A 107 9.44 3.30 13.24
C HIS A 107 9.69 1.96 13.94
N ILE A 108 9.00 0.90 13.51
CA ILE A 108 9.17 -0.46 14.02
C ILE A 108 10.60 -0.96 13.78
N TYR A 109 11.12 -0.78 12.56
CA TYR A 109 12.50 -1.12 12.18
C TYR A 109 13.50 -0.49 13.14
N THR A 110 13.36 0.81 13.40
CA THR A 110 14.25 1.58 14.28
C THR A 110 14.16 1.09 15.72
N GLN A 111 12.96 0.84 16.25
CA GLN A 111 12.78 0.31 17.60
C GLN A 111 13.43 -1.07 17.77
N LEU A 112 13.27 -1.98 16.80
CA LEU A 112 13.90 -3.30 16.83
C LEU A 112 15.43 -3.20 16.80
N HIS A 113 15.98 -2.35 15.93
CA HIS A 113 17.42 -2.10 15.86
C HIS A 113 17.99 -1.50 17.15
N GLN A 114 17.33 -0.49 17.72
CA GLN A 114 17.75 0.14 18.98
C GLN A 114 17.68 -0.84 20.16
N ALA A 115 16.73 -1.77 20.13
CA ALA A 115 16.60 -2.84 21.12
C ALA A 115 17.56 -4.03 20.87
N GLY A 116 18.38 -4.00 19.81
CA GLY A 116 19.30 -5.08 19.44
C GLY A 116 18.57 -6.38 19.06
N ARG A 117 17.37 -6.29 18.48
CA ARG A 117 16.55 -7.45 18.10
C ARG A 117 16.78 -7.81 16.64
N GLU A 118 17.13 -9.08 16.41
CA GLU A 118 17.18 -9.65 15.06
C GLU A 118 15.75 -9.88 14.55
N PHE A 119 15.51 -9.55 13.28
CA PHE A 119 14.31 -9.88 12.53
C PHE A 119 14.66 -10.02 11.04
N ASN A 120 13.76 -10.60 10.26
CA ASN A 120 13.95 -10.84 8.84
C ASN A 120 13.57 -9.61 8.00
N GLN A 121 14.56 -8.79 7.66
CA GLN A 121 14.38 -7.60 6.81
C GLN A 121 14.04 -7.92 5.35
N HIS A 122 14.12 -9.19 4.95
CA HIS A 122 13.76 -9.63 3.60
C HIS A 122 12.33 -10.14 3.50
N ARG A 123 11.64 -10.30 4.63
CA ARG A 123 10.23 -10.74 4.72
C ARG A 123 9.36 -9.56 5.13
N ILE A 124 9.24 -8.58 4.24
CA ILE A 124 8.36 -7.43 4.45
C ILE A 124 7.20 -7.52 3.46
N TYR A 125 5.99 -7.57 3.99
CA TYR A 125 4.76 -7.77 3.23
C TYR A 125 3.77 -6.63 3.45
N ALA A 126 2.76 -6.55 2.58
CA ALA A 126 1.62 -5.67 2.77
C ALA A 126 0.35 -6.33 2.26
N MET A 127 -0.77 -6.09 2.92
CA MET A 127 -2.10 -6.36 2.39
C MET A 127 -3.00 -5.15 2.59
N GLY A 128 -3.94 -4.96 1.68
CA GLY A 128 -4.90 -3.87 1.77
C GLY A 128 -6.20 -4.18 1.05
N VAL A 129 -7.28 -3.51 1.47
CA VAL A 129 -8.59 -3.62 0.80
C VAL A 129 -9.10 -2.26 0.34
N SER A 130 -9.66 -2.17 -0.87
CA SER A 130 -10.26 -0.93 -1.38
C SER A 130 -9.26 0.24 -1.37
N GLY A 131 -9.48 1.28 -0.57
CA GLY A 131 -8.47 2.31 -0.30
C GLY A 131 -7.10 1.73 0.11
N GLY A 132 -7.09 0.78 1.03
CA GLY A 132 -5.87 0.10 1.48
C GLY A 132 -5.20 -0.72 0.40
N GLY A 133 -5.95 -1.29 -0.56
CA GLY A 133 -5.36 -2.06 -1.67
C GLY A 133 -4.55 -1.16 -2.61
N ASN A 134 -5.01 0.08 -2.82
CA ASN A 134 -4.22 1.13 -3.49
C ASN A 134 -2.97 1.48 -2.68
N VAL A 135 -3.12 1.73 -1.36
CA VAL A 135 -1.97 2.06 -0.50
C VAL A 135 -0.96 0.90 -0.46
N THR A 136 -1.40 -0.36 -0.46
CA THR A 136 -0.53 -1.55 -0.56
C THR A 136 0.33 -1.50 -1.82
N GLN A 137 -0.26 -1.15 -2.96
CA GLN A 137 0.52 -0.97 -4.20
C GLN A 137 1.47 0.21 -4.09
N MET A 138 1.00 1.33 -3.56
CA MET A 138 1.79 2.54 -3.45
C MET A 138 2.97 2.41 -2.48
N VAL A 139 2.86 1.68 -1.37
CA VAL A 139 4.03 1.43 -0.50
C VAL A 139 5.13 0.65 -1.22
N MET A 140 4.75 -0.29 -2.10
CA MET A 140 5.73 -1.03 -2.92
C MET A 140 6.38 -0.12 -3.96
N LYS A 141 5.62 0.80 -4.57
CA LYS A 141 6.16 1.80 -5.51
C LYS A 141 7.11 2.78 -4.80
N LEU A 142 6.72 3.27 -3.63
CA LEU A 142 7.44 4.33 -2.92
C LEU A 142 8.54 3.83 -1.98
N ALA A 143 8.63 2.53 -1.70
CA ALA A 143 9.78 1.89 -1.08
C ALA A 143 10.23 0.70 -1.94
N PRO A 144 10.86 0.99 -3.10
CA PRO A 144 11.03 0.03 -4.18
C PRO A 144 11.87 -1.20 -3.79
N HIS A 145 12.77 -1.11 -2.82
CA HIS A 145 13.65 -2.21 -2.41
C HIS A 145 13.14 -2.95 -1.16
N THR A 146 12.01 -2.54 -0.59
CA THR A 146 11.58 -2.96 0.75
C THR A 146 10.70 -4.21 0.75
N PHE A 147 9.72 -4.29 -0.15
CA PHE A 147 8.67 -5.31 -0.07
C PHE A 147 9.00 -6.57 -0.88
N ALA A 148 8.69 -7.73 -0.31
CA ALA A 148 8.79 -9.02 -0.99
C ALA A 148 7.46 -9.45 -1.64
N CYS A 149 6.32 -9.13 -1.00
CA CYS A 149 4.99 -9.46 -1.51
C CYS A 149 3.94 -8.46 -1.05
N GLY A 150 3.04 -8.07 -1.97
CA GLY A 150 1.85 -7.28 -1.66
C GLY A 150 0.55 -7.98 -2.09
N VAL A 151 -0.51 -7.83 -1.30
CA VAL A 151 -1.85 -8.39 -1.60
C VAL A 151 -2.87 -7.25 -1.69
N ASP A 152 -3.33 -6.99 -2.91
CA ASP A 152 -4.35 -6.00 -3.23
C ASP A 152 -5.73 -6.67 -3.35
N ILE A 153 -6.65 -6.35 -2.44
CA ILE A 153 -8.03 -6.86 -2.43
C ILE A 153 -8.99 -5.76 -2.86
N CYS A 154 -9.61 -5.88 -4.04
CA CYS A 154 -10.54 -4.89 -4.58
C CYS A 154 -10.01 -3.45 -4.51
N GLY A 155 -8.69 -3.25 -4.63
CA GLY A 155 -8.10 -1.95 -4.36
C GLY A 155 -8.46 -0.92 -5.40
N MET A 156 -8.53 0.35 -4.99
CA MET A 156 -8.70 1.43 -5.96
C MET A 156 -7.55 1.35 -6.99
N PRO A 157 -7.84 1.40 -8.29
CA PRO A 157 -6.80 1.45 -9.30
C PRO A 157 -5.98 2.75 -9.18
N GLY A 158 -4.88 2.87 -9.93
CA GLY A 158 -4.13 4.11 -10.02
C GLY A 158 -4.98 5.33 -10.39
N LEU A 159 -4.51 6.54 -10.06
CA LEU A 159 -5.27 7.80 -10.22
C LEU A 159 -5.50 8.18 -11.70
N THR A 160 -6.41 7.47 -12.35
CA THR A 160 -6.88 7.79 -13.71
C THR A 160 -7.75 9.04 -13.71
N ASP A 161 -7.99 9.64 -14.88
CA ASP A 161 -8.92 10.77 -15.03
C ASP A 161 -10.32 10.47 -14.49
N GLY A 162 -10.80 9.24 -14.71
CA GLY A 162 -12.10 8.80 -14.21
C GLY A 162 -12.22 8.89 -12.70
N ILE A 163 -11.16 8.54 -11.98
CA ILE A 163 -11.10 8.59 -10.52
C ILE A 163 -10.76 10.00 -10.03
N ALA A 164 -9.79 10.67 -10.66
CA ALA A 164 -9.34 12.01 -10.26
C ALA A 164 -10.48 13.03 -10.28
N TYR A 165 -11.32 12.97 -11.31
CA TYR A 165 -12.32 13.99 -11.62
C TYR A 165 -13.76 13.49 -11.56
N GLY A 166 -13.99 12.20 -11.23
CA GLY A 166 -15.32 11.62 -11.11
C GLY A 166 -16.10 11.61 -12.42
N THR A 167 -15.49 11.21 -13.53
CA THR A 167 -16.14 11.25 -14.85
C THR A 167 -17.26 10.21 -15.01
N GLY A 168 -17.35 9.23 -14.11
CA GLY A 168 -18.33 8.14 -14.17
C GLY A 168 -17.94 7.00 -15.12
N GLU A 169 -16.71 6.99 -15.61
CA GLU A 169 -16.19 5.94 -16.49
C GLU A 169 -16.40 4.54 -15.91
N TYR A 170 -16.84 3.62 -16.76
CA TYR A 170 -17.15 2.22 -16.42
C TYR A 170 -18.15 2.05 -15.27
N GLY A 171 -19.01 3.06 -15.01
CA GLY A 171 -20.00 3.01 -13.94
C GLY A 171 -19.46 3.35 -12.56
N SER A 172 -18.21 3.82 -12.47
CA SER A 172 -17.58 4.23 -11.21
C SER A 172 -18.32 5.39 -10.55
N HIS A 173 -18.36 5.37 -9.22
CA HIS A 173 -18.74 6.53 -8.42
C HIS A 173 -17.54 7.17 -7.70
N LEU A 174 -16.32 6.69 -7.95
CA LEU A 174 -15.13 7.28 -7.36
C LEU A 174 -14.89 8.68 -7.89
N ASN A 175 -14.59 9.58 -6.97
CA ASN A 175 -14.14 10.93 -7.26
C ASN A 175 -13.17 11.35 -6.15
N ALA A 176 -11.91 11.57 -6.52
CA ALA A 176 -10.87 12.04 -5.62
C ALA A 176 -10.93 13.56 -5.39
N GLU A 177 -11.84 14.28 -6.05
CA GLU A 177 -12.11 15.71 -5.88
C GLU A 177 -10.96 16.64 -6.32
N TYR A 178 -10.13 16.15 -7.25
CA TYR A 178 -9.13 16.99 -7.90
C TYR A 178 -9.74 17.92 -8.95
N SER A 179 -9.05 19.03 -9.22
CA SER A 179 -9.42 20.02 -10.22
C SER A 179 -8.48 19.98 -11.42
N ARG A 180 -9.02 20.25 -12.62
CA ARG A 180 -8.24 20.45 -13.85
C ARG A 180 -7.75 21.89 -14.02
N ASN A 181 -8.24 22.82 -13.20
CA ASN A 181 -7.92 24.25 -13.31
C ASN A 181 -6.63 24.57 -12.55
N PRO A 182 -5.55 25.04 -13.22
CA PRO A 182 -4.28 25.37 -12.55
C PRO A 182 -4.37 26.47 -11.48
N ALA A 183 -5.44 27.26 -11.49
CA ALA A 183 -5.67 28.30 -10.48
C ALA A 183 -6.43 27.79 -9.24
N ASP A 184 -6.89 26.53 -9.24
CA ASP A 184 -7.62 25.91 -8.14
C ASP A 184 -6.66 25.38 -7.07
N ALA A 185 -7.01 25.49 -5.79
CA ALA A 185 -6.23 24.93 -4.69
C ALA A 185 -6.11 23.41 -4.76
N ASN A 186 -7.07 22.76 -5.45
CA ASN A 186 -7.14 21.32 -5.64
C ASN A 186 -6.62 20.87 -7.02
N PHE A 187 -5.85 21.73 -7.72
CA PHE A 187 -5.29 21.38 -9.02
C PHE A 187 -4.44 20.11 -8.97
N LEU A 188 -4.72 19.17 -9.86
CA LEU A 188 -3.90 17.99 -10.09
C LEU A 188 -2.98 18.23 -11.28
N SER A 189 -1.69 18.45 -11.02
CA SER A 189 -0.71 18.51 -12.11
C SER A 189 -0.51 17.13 -12.74
N PRO A 190 -0.06 17.07 -14.01
CA PRO A 190 0.30 15.80 -14.64
C PRO A 190 1.34 14.99 -13.84
N ASP A 191 2.27 15.66 -13.18
CA ASP A 191 3.31 15.02 -12.36
C ASP A 191 2.71 14.39 -11.10
N MET A 192 1.79 15.11 -10.43
CA MET A 192 1.05 14.61 -9.27
C MET A 192 0.21 13.37 -9.59
N GLN A 193 -0.38 13.33 -10.78
CA GLN A 193 -1.17 12.19 -11.24
C GLN A 193 -0.27 10.99 -11.55
N GLN A 194 0.86 11.20 -12.25
CA GLN A 194 1.79 10.12 -12.62
C GLN A 194 2.38 9.40 -11.40
N ILE A 195 2.74 10.13 -10.34
CA ILE A 195 3.24 9.47 -9.12
C ILE A 195 2.14 8.67 -8.41
N ARG A 196 0.88 9.13 -8.42
CA ARG A 196 -0.29 8.44 -7.81
C ARG A 196 -0.87 7.30 -8.65
N ASP A 197 -0.46 7.19 -9.91
CA ASP A 197 -0.85 6.08 -10.76
C ASP A 197 0.16 4.94 -10.66
N PHE A 198 -0.15 3.90 -9.87
CA PHE A 198 0.68 2.69 -9.86
C PHE A 198 0.73 2.02 -11.24
N GLY A 199 -0.31 2.16 -12.07
CA GLY A 199 -0.37 1.63 -13.42
C GLY A 199 0.51 2.37 -14.44
N ASN A 200 1.25 3.41 -14.03
CA ASN A 200 2.22 4.05 -14.90
C ASN A 200 3.30 3.03 -15.32
N LEU A 201 3.30 2.67 -16.61
CA LEU A 201 4.15 1.61 -17.16
C LEU A 201 5.64 1.85 -16.94
N GLU A 202 6.10 3.09 -17.07
CA GLU A 202 7.51 3.41 -16.90
C GLU A 202 7.92 3.30 -15.43
N HIS A 203 7.07 3.76 -14.51
CA HIS A 203 7.33 3.59 -13.08
C HIS A 203 7.30 2.10 -12.69
N CYS A 204 6.42 1.28 -13.30
CA CYS A 204 6.44 -0.16 -13.10
C CYS A 204 7.75 -0.80 -13.58
N ARG A 205 8.32 -0.36 -14.71
CA ARG A 205 9.61 -0.86 -15.20
C ARG A 205 10.75 -0.52 -14.25
N MET A 206 10.78 0.72 -13.76
CA MET A 206 11.76 1.16 -12.77
C MET A 206 11.63 0.37 -11.46
N LEU A 207 10.39 0.13 -11.00
CA LEU A 207 10.13 -0.71 -9.83
C LEU A 207 10.61 -2.16 -10.03
N HIS A 208 10.36 -2.74 -11.21
CA HIS A 208 10.85 -4.07 -11.54
C HIS A 208 12.38 -4.14 -11.59
N GLU A 209 13.05 -3.14 -12.16
CA GLU A 209 14.51 -3.05 -12.18
C GLU A 209 15.09 -2.96 -10.75
N ALA A 210 14.46 -2.16 -9.90
CA ALA A 210 14.84 -1.99 -8.50
C ALA A 210 14.62 -3.26 -7.66
N ASN A 211 13.54 -3.99 -7.95
CA ASN A 211 13.11 -5.17 -7.19
C ASN A 211 12.50 -6.24 -8.11
N PRO A 212 13.35 -6.99 -8.82
CA PRO A 212 12.90 -8.00 -9.78
C PRO A 212 12.21 -9.20 -9.11
N GLY A 213 12.35 -9.34 -7.80
CA GLY A 213 11.71 -10.39 -7.00
C GLY A 213 10.35 -10.03 -6.42
N LEU A 214 9.89 -8.78 -6.59
CA LEU A 214 8.63 -8.29 -6.05
C LEU A 214 7.44 -9.12 -6.57
N LYS A 215 6.66 -9.67 -5.64
CA LYS A 215 5.39 -10.34 -5.93
C LYS A 215 4.20 -9.43 -5.63
N ILE A 216 3.24 -9.36 -6.54
CA ILE A 216 1.94 -8.71 -6.29
C ILE A 216 0.82 -9.71 -6.56
N VAL A 217 -0.13 -9.83 -5.64
CA VAL A 217 -1.35 -10.62 -5.82
C VAL A 217 -2.54 -9.67 -5.83
N ILE A 218 -3.25 -9.60 -6.95
CA ILE A 218 -4.46 -8.80 -7.12
C ILE A 218 -5.66 -9.73 -7.05
N ILE A 219 -6.61 -9.43 -6.17
CA ILE A 219 -7.85 -10.19 -5.98
C ILE A 219 -9.00 -9.21 -6.16
N HIS A 220 -9.74 -9.30 -7.27
CA HIS A 220 -10.70 -8.26 -7.66
C HIS A 220 -11.97 -8.88 -8.25
N GLY A 221 -13.14 -8.47 -7.78
CA GLY A 221 -14.41 -8.92 -8.35
C GLY A 221 -14.71 -8.28 -9.70
N VAL A 222 -15.22 -9.05 -10.67
CA VAL A 222 -15.51 -8.52 -12.02
C VAL A 222 -16.70 -7.56 -12.07
N ASP A 223 -17.58 -7.61 -11.08
CA ASP A 223 -18.76 -6.74 -10.95
C ASP A 223 -18.54 -5.59 -9.97
N ASP A 224 -17.29 -5.31 -9.58
CA ASP A 224 -16.94 -4.19 -8.72
C ASP A 224 -17.14 -2.84 -9.42
N LEU A 225 -18.29 -2.22 -9.17
CA LEU A 225 -18.61 -0.87 -9.65
C LEU A 225 -18.04 0.25 -8.76
N SER A 226 -17.57 -0.09 -7.55
CA SER A 226 -16.94 0.89 -6.66
C SER A 226 -15.50 1.13 -7.08
N CYS A 227 -14.74 0.07 -7.33
CA CYS A 227 -13.40 0.12 -7.92
C CYS A 227 -13.43 -0.61 -9.26
N PRO A 228 -13.73 0.08 -10.38
CA PRO A 228 -13.99 -0.58 -11.65
C PRO A 228 -12.89 -1.53 -12.09
N VAL A 229 -13.27 -2.77 -12.36
CA VAL A 229 -12.34 -3.83 -12.76
C VAL A 229 -11.57 -3.48 -14.04
N VAL A 230 -12.16 -2.70 -14.95
CA VAL A 230 -11.53 -2.29 -16.22
C VAL A 230 -10.25 -1.48 -16.00
N HIS A 231 -10.28 -0.54 -15.05
CA HIS A 231 -9.08 0.21 -14.67
C HIS A 231 -8.04 -0.70 -14.02
N LYS A 232 -8.47 -1.64 -13.17
CA LYS A 232 -7.56 -2.61 -12.52
C LYS A 232 -6.91 -3.56 -13.53
N ILE A 233 -7.64 -4.06 -14.53
CA ILE A 233 -7.11 -4.89 -15.62
C ILE A 233 -6.08 -4.10 -16.44
N THR A 234 -6.35 -2.83 -16.73
CA THR A 234 -5.39 -1.97 -17.44
C THR A 234 -4.09 -1.82 -16.65
N GLN A 235 -4.20 -1.57 -15.35
CA GLN A 235 -3.06 -1.50 -14.44
C GLN A 235 -2.31 -2.85 -14.37
N PHE A 236 -3.02 -3.97 -14.22
CA PHE A 236 -2.45 -5.32 -14.22
C PHE A 236 -1.67 -5.60 -15.51
N ARG A 237 -2.22 -5.26 -16.68
CA ARG A 237 -1.52 -5.38 -17.97
C ARG A 237 -0.20 -4.61 -17.96
N ASN A 238 -0.19 -3.37 -17.48
CA ASN A 238 1.02 -2.58 -17.44
C ASN A 238 2.08 -3.14 -16.46
N MET A 239 1.65 -3.79 -15.36
CA MET A 239 2.57 -4.52 -14.47
C MET A 239 3.21 -5.71 -15.19
N VAL A 240 2.41 -6.49 -15.92
CA VAL A 240 2.89 -7.63 -16.73
C VAL A 240 3.87 -7.13 -17.81
N ASP A 241 3.50 -6.08 -18.54
CA ASP A 241 4.34 -5.47 -19.59
C ASP A 241 5.67 -4.90 -19.04
N ALA A 242 5.70 -4.51 -17.77
CA ALA A 242 6.90 -4.06 -17.08
C ALA A 242 7.79 -5.21 -16.54
N GLY A 243 7.28 -6.44 -16.54
CA GLY A 243 7.98 -7.61 -16.00
C GLY A 243 7.78 -7.86 -14.50
N ILE A 244 6.87 -7.14 -13.83
CA ILE A 244 6.54 -7.41 -12.42
C ILE A 244 5.90 -8.79 -12.32
N ASP A 245 6.33 -9.60 -11.35
CA ASP A 245 5.68 -10.88 -11.03
C ASP A 245 4.33 -10.60 -10.34
N VAL A 246 3.26 -10.61 -11.12
CA VAL A 246 1.90 -10.30 -10.67
C VAL A 246 0.92 -11.43 -10.97
N ASP A 247 0.14 -11.83 -9.97
CA ASP A 247 -1.02 -12.71 -10.15
C ASP A 247 -2.30 -11.88 -10.14
N GLY A 248 -3.13 -12.06 -11.18
CA GLY A 248 -4.44 -11.43 -11.28
C GLY A 248 -5.56 -12.45 -11.08
N HIS A 249 -6.24 -12.40 -9.94
CA HIS A 249 -7.44 -13.16 -9.63
C HIS A 249 -8.68 -12.29 -9.84
N PHE A 250 -9.18 -12.25 -11.07
CA PHE A 250 -10.39 -11.52 -11.44
C PHE A 250 -11.61 -12.43 -11.27
N LEU A 251 -12.28 -12.30 -10.12
CA LEU A 251 -13.26 -13.27 -9.60
C LEU A 251 -14.63 -13.12 -10.26
N THR A 252 -15.15 -14.25 -10.73
CA THR A 252 -16.46 -14.41 -11.37
C THR A 252 -17.38 -15.27 -10.50
N GLU A 253 -18.63 -15.48 -10.94
CA GLU A 253 -19.58 -16.38 -10.27
C GLU A 253 -19.04 -17.82 -10.11
N PHE A 254 -18.09 -18.25 -10.96
CA PHE A 254 -17.46 -19.57 -10.83
C PHE A 254 -16.53 -19.68 -9.62
N ASP A 255 -16.02 -18.55 -9.12
CA ASP A 255 -15.05 -18.52 -8.02
C ASP A 255 -15.73 -18.45 -6.64
N VAL A 256 -17.04 -18.22 -6.61
CA VAL A 256 -17.86 -18.10 -5.39
C VAL A 256 -17.93 -19.45 -4.67
N ASP A 257 -17.28 -19.52 -3.50
CA ASP A 257 -17.21 -20.73 -2.67
C ASP A 257 -18.05 -20.64 -1.38
N GLY A 258 -18.65 -19.47 -1.12
CA GLY A 258 -19.46 -19.22 0.07
C GLY A 258 -18.66 -19.09 1.37
N VAL A 259 -17.32 -19.11 1.30
CA VAL A 259 -16.42 -19.03 2.46
C VAL A 259 -15.45 -17.86 2.30
N ALA A 260 -14.50 -17.96 1.37
CA ALA A 260 -13.55 -16.89 1.09
C ALA A 260 -14.15 -15.90 0.09
N VAL A 261 -14.79 -16.41 -0.96
CA VAL A 261 -15.45 -15.62 -2.00
C VAL A 261 -16.96 -15.79 -1.87
N THR A 262 -17.65 -14.71 -1.55
CA THR A 262 -19.11 -14.67 -1.38
C THR A 262 -19.81 -13.81 -2.42
N GLY A 263 -19.06 -13.13 -3.29
CA GLY A 263 -19.60 -12.38 -4.41
C GLY A 263 -18.51 -11.84 -5.33
N THR A 264 -18.95 -11.16 -6.39
CA THR A 264 -18.10 -10.61 -7.47
C THR A 264 -18.09 -9.09 -7.51
N GLY A 265 -18.79 -8.41 -6.59
CA GLY A 265 -18.81 -6.95 -6.46
C GLY A 265 -17.64 -6.40 -5.64
N HIS A 266 -17.79 -5.20 -5.06
CA HIS A 266 -16.72 -4.61 -4.23
C HIS A 266 -16.46 -5.38 -2.93
N SER A 267 -17.50 -5.95 -2.34
CA SER A 267 -17.41 -6.81 -1.17
C SER A 267 -17.36 -8.27 -1.61
N ILE A 268 -16.18 -8.71 -2.06
CA ILE A 268 -15.99 -10.06 -2.62
C ILE A 268 -16.00 -11.20 -1.61
N GLY A 269 -15.88 -10.91 -0.30
CA GLY A 269 -15.97 -11.92 0.76
C GLY A 269 -15.07 -11.65 1.96
N ASP A 270 -14.66 -12.71 2.64
CA ASP A 270 -13.81 -12.65 3.83
C ASP A 270 -12.36 -12.33 3.44
N ARG A 271 -11.95 -11.10 3.75
CA ARG A 271 -10.64 -10.55 3.35
C ARG A 271 -9.46 -11.33 3.92
N GLN A 272 -9.57 -11.86 5.13
CA GLN A 272 -8.53 -12.70 5.71
C GLN A 272 -8.43 -14.03 4.97
N GLN A 273 -9.57 -14.69 4.70
CA GLN A 273 -9.60 -15.94 3.95
C GLN A 273 -9.15 -15.75 2.50
N LEU A 274 -9.39 -14.59 1.89
CA LEU A 274 -8.89 -14.27 0.55
C LEU A 274 -7.35 -14.21 0.51
N VAL A 275 -6.70 -13.59 1.50
CA VAL A 275 -5.23 -13.63 1.63
C VAL A 275 -4.75 -15.08 1.75
N VAL A 276 -5.40 -15.89 2.61
CA VAL A 276 -5.04 -17.30 2.80
C VAL A 276 -5.28 -18.14 1.54
N LYS A 277 -6.34 -17.87 0.79
CA LYS A 277 -6.68 -18.64 -0.42
C LYS A 277 -5.73 -18.36 -1.57
N TYR A 278 -5.37 -17.09 -1.79
CA TYR A 278 -4.67 -16.66 -3.01
C TYR A 278 -3.21 -16.26 -2.80
N ALA A 279 -2.80 -15.86 -1.60
CA ALA A 279 -1.45 -15.33 -1.35
C ALA A 279 -0.63 -16.16 -0.34
N ASP A 280 -1.24 -17.10 0.38
CA ASP A 280 -0.56 -17.87 1.43
C ASP A 280 0.74 -18.52 1.00
N VAL A 281 0.74 -19.04 -0.23
CA VAL A 281 1.90 -19.71 -0.82
C VAL A 281 3.11 -18.78 -0.98
N TYR A 282 2.92 -17.46 -0.99
CA TYR A 282 3.99 -16.46 -1.08
C TYR A 282 4.38 -15.86 0.28
N LEU A 283 3.54 -16.02 1.31
CA LEU A 283 3.72 -15.39 2.63
C LEU A 283 4.16 -16.39 3.72
N ASN A 284 3.73 -17.64 3.59
CA ASN A 284 3.89 -18.67 4.61
C ASN A 284 5.34 -19.18 4.72
N PRO A 285 5.98 -19.14 5.92
CA PRO A 285 7.32 -19.66 6.14
C PRO A 285 7.56 -21.11 5.71
N GLY A 286 6.50 -21.94 5.73
CA GLY A 286 6.57 -23.34 5.31
C GLY A 286 6.46 -23.55 3.80
N SER A 287 6.19 -22.49 3.03
CA SER A 287 6.02 -22.60 1.58
C SER A 287 7.36 -22.54 0.84
N PRO A 288 7.61 -23.45 -0.13
CA PRO A 288 8.79 -23.36 -1.00
C PRO A 288 8.73 -22.16 -1.96
N MET A 289 7.58 -21.51 -2.12
CA MET A 289 7.41 -20.31 -2.95
C MET A 289 7.34 -19.02 -2.14
N MET A 290 7.62 -19.08 -0.84
CA MET A 290 7.65 -17.89 0.02
C MET A 290 8.56 -16.83 -0.59
N LYS A 291 8.08 -15.59 -0.63
CA LYS A 291 8.79 -14.46 -1.20
C LYS A 291 9.67 -13.78 -0.15
N THR A 292 10.88 -13.44 -0.59
CA THR A 292 11.86 -12.64 0.15
C THR A 292 12.52 -11.65 -0.81
N THR A 293 12.89 -10.47 -0.34
CA THR A 293 13.73 -9.57 -1.15
C THR A 293 15.16 -10.13 -1.28
N ALA A 294 15.83 -9.85 -2.40
CA ALA A 294 17.20 -10.32 -2.65
C ALA A 294 18.27 -9.43 -2.00
N GLY A 295 17.96 -8.15 -1.78
CA GLY A 295 18.86 -7.14 -1.25
C GLY A 295 18.38 -6.54 0.06
N GLN A 296 19.16 -5.59 0.57
CA GLN A 296 18.78 -4.76 1.72
C GLN A 296 17.51 -3.95 1.39
N CYS A 297 16.61 -3.80 2.37
CA CYS A 297 15.47 -2.90 2.25
C CYS A 297 15.92 -1.43 2.22
N ASP A 298 15.01 -0.53 1.83
CA ASP A 298 15.35 0.90 1.66
C ASP A 298 15.89 1.53 2.96
N PHE A 299 15.37 1.12 4.13
CA PHE A 299 15.82 1.61 5.44
C PHE A 299 17.27 1.25 5.76
N ALA A 300 17.73 0.08 5.31
CA ALA A 300 19.10 -0.38 5.53
C ALA A 300 20.07 0.16 4.47
N ARG A 301 19.56 0.54 3.29
CA ARG A 301 20.36 1.07 2.19
C ARG A 301 20.70 2.55 2.33
N GLU A 302 19.90 3.31 3.07
CA GLU A 302 20.10 4.74 3.35
C GLU A 302 20.38 5.55 2.07
N GLY A 303 19.48 5.46 1.10
CA GLY A 303 19.68 6.06 -0.23
C GLY A 303 18.46 6.80 -0.74
N THR A 304 18.55 7.25 -2.00
CA THR A 304 17.43 7.90 -2.69
C THR A 304 16.98 7.10 -3.91
N PHE A 305 15.69 7.20 -4.24
CA PHE A 305 15.11 6.68 -5.47
C PHE A 305 14.34 7.78 -6.19
N ARG A 306 14.36 7.81 -7.52
CA ARG A 306 13.76 8.90 -8.30
C ARG A 306 12.82 8.34 -9.36
N TYR A 307 11.57 8.83 -9.35
CA TYR A 307 10.62 8.61 -10.45
C TYR A 307 10.54 9.87 -11.31
N PRO A 308 11.01 9.84 -12.57
CA PRO A 308 10.88 10.96 -13.48
C PRO A 308 9.42 11.17 -13.86
N THR A 309 9.07 12.42 -14.12
CA THR A 309 7.74 12.86 -14.57
C THR A 309 7.91 13.91 -15.67
N ALA A 310 6.83 14.48 -16.18
CA ALA A 310 6.89 15.38 -17.33
C ALA A 310 7.71 16.66 -17.04
N ASN A 311 7.60 17.21 -15.83
CA ASN A 311 8.19 18.50 -15.46
C ASN A 311 9.20 18.41 -14.32
N GLY A 312 9.63 17.21 -13.94
CA GLY A 312 10.54 17.02 -12.80
C GLY A 312 10.64 15.57 -12.38
N SER A 313 10.88 15.34 -11.09
CA SER A 313 10.95 14.00 -10.52
C SER A 313 10.45 13.97 -9.09
N TYR A 314 9.81 12.88 -8.69
CA TYR A 314 9.58 12.58 -7.29
C TYR A 314 10.81 11.85 -6.73
N VAL A 315 11.37 12.39 -5.65
CA VAL A 315 12.53 11.85 -4.96
C VAL A 315 12.07 11.25 -3.65
N LEU A 316 12.38 9.97 -3.46
CA LEU A 316 12.21 9.21 -2.25
C LEU A 316 13.55 9.21 -1.52
N ASP A 317 13.58 9.60 -0.25
CA ASP A 317 14.80 9.64 0.55
C ASP A 317 14.66 8.77 1.80
N PHE A 318 15.65 7.89 2.00
CA PHE A 318 15.73 6.95 3.11
C PHE A 318 17.00 7.14 3.96
N CYS A 319 17.77 8.23 3.77
CA CYS A 319 18.93 8.57 4.60
C CYS A 319 18.58 8.86 6.08
N GLY A 320 17.29 8.90 6.40
CA GLY A 320 16.73 9.11 7.73
C GLY A 320 15.28 8.66 7.76
N TYR A 321 14.41 9.44 8.42
CA TYR A 321 12.98 9.20 8.30
C TYR A 321 12.55 9.28 6.82
N PRO A 322 11.79 8.28 6.29
CA PRO A 322 11.43 8.25 4.87
C PRO A 322 10.63 9.47 4.43
N THR A 323 11.06 10.12 3.35
CA THR A 323 10.34 11.26 2.77
C THR A 323 10.15 11.14 1.26
N VAL A 324 9.17 11.88 0.73
CA VAL A 324 8.92 12.02 -0.71
C VAL A 324 8.72 13.49 -1.08
N GLU A 325 9.47 13.97 -2.07
CA GLU A 325 9.40 15.36 -2.53
C GLU A 325 9.42 15.46 -4.05
N PHE A 326 8.70 16.43 -4.60
CA PHE A 326 8.80 16.76 -6.02
C PHE A 326 9.92 17.77 -6.25
N LEU A 327 10.86 17.43 -7.11
CA LEU A 327 11.91 18.34 -7.59
C LEU A 327 11.63 18.71 -9.05
N PRO A 328 11.34 20.00 -9.35
CA PRO A 328 11.20 20.46 -10.73
C PRO A 328 12.47 20.20 -11.54
N ALA A 329 12.31 20.00 -12.85
CA ALA A 329 13.45 19.99 -13.76
C ALA A 329 14.19 21.34 -13.68
N VAL A 330 15.52 21.30 -13.62
CA VAL A 330 16.33 22.51 -13.71
C VAL A 330 16.27 23.00 -15.16
N GLU A 331 15.82 24.24 -15.37
CA GLU A 331 15.83 24.90 -16.68
C GLU A 331 17.24 25.05 -17.26
#